data_AF-A0A522DZ03-F1
#
_entry.id   AF-A0A522DZ03-F1
#
_cell.length_a   1.000
_cell.length_b   1.000
_cell.length_c   1.000
_cell.angle_alpha   90.00
_cell.angle_beta   90.00
_cell.angle_gamma   90.00
#
_symmetry.space_group_name_H-M   'P 1'
#
loop_
_entity.id
_entity.type
_entity.pdbx_description
1 polymer ?
#
loop_
_entity_poly.entity_id
_entity_poly.type
_entity_poly.pdbx_seq_one_letter_code
_entity_poly.pdbx_strand_id
1 'polypeptide(L)'
;MAKIRNLSNTPVITLHGSDFVVGLDSYGLLVASTRGLRVTCRDGDEFVVDVEPYDLTAADICELWVTCDDDTEFSVKCRSQLGADGKQRLVFALPDIRIPSLARAQLVYGDDSIDISDTFLRYQLDKNKLNDNAYITGALFNASARAFSSDDLFIVTYAYLNVLPLDNPNFGGLITLLSYRITDKLDDREHVINEVYTTYRRYLDVVQSHDAVAFRWLVSSSSALVTALLSIGSVTQAADVVDSALKAIIHPSFNPLAHQNYALLLFQGGLIKAWKGRFDEAASLFIAAVNAGRHGMSDLLHPQNSWVLGQLSDCYKFLHIIEAAHCAALACTRNHLPPQARFAALKTAPKLHINFGAIFDRFACFKKQSPPFFEQVLHKMQVRQDGR
;
A
#
# COMPACT_ATOMS: atom_id res chain seq x y z
N MET A 1 38.97 14.98 -17.64
CA MET A 1 38.79 14.88 -19.09
C MET A 1 38.25 13.48 -19.37
N ALA A 2 36.97 13.34 -19.73
CA ALA A 2 36.35 12.03 -19.94
C ALA A 2 36.85 11.39 -21.24
N LYS A 3 37.19 10.11 -21.22
CA LYS A 3 37.49 9.33 -22.43
C LYS A 3 36.33 8.37 -22.67
N ILE A 4 35.76 8.42 -23.87
CA ILE A 4 34.71 7.51 -24.31
C ILE A 4 35.37 6.44 -25.18
N ARG A 5 35.13 5.17 -24.86
CA ARG A 5 35.57 4.02 -25.67
C ARG A 5 34.36 3.15 -25.99
N ASN A 6 34.28 2.67 -27.23
CA ASN A 6 33.26 1.71 -27.63
C ASN A 6 33.90 0.31 -27.63
N LEU A 7 33.46 -0.53 -26.70
CA LEU A 7 33.71 -1.97 -26.74
C LEU A 7 32.38 -2.62 -27.13
N SER A 8 32.37 -3.41 -28.21
CA SER A 8 31.24 -4.27 -28.59
C SER A 8 29.84 -3.61 -28.48
N ASN A 9 29.63 -2.49 -29.17
CA ASN A 9 28.36 -1.74 -29.27
C ASN A 9 27.81 -1.10 -27.98
N THR A 10 28.57 -1.03 -26.87
CA THR A 10 28.14 -0.32 -25.66
C THR A 10 29.12 0.81 -25.31
N PRO A 11 28.65 2.05 -25.08
CA PRO A 11 29.51 3.17 -24.73
C PRO A 11 30.03 3.02 -23.29
N VAL A 12 31.36 3.04 -23.14
CA VAL A 12 32.05 3.05 -21.86
C VAL A 12 32.62 4.45 -21.62
N ILE A 13 32.28 5.05 -20.48
CA ILE A 13 32.79 6.36 -20.07
C ILE A 13 33.80 6.12 -18.95
N THR A 14 35.06 6.51 -19.16
CA THR A 14 36.07 6.47 -18.10
C THR A 14 36.14 7.83 -17.40
N LEU A 15 35.84 7.87 -16.11
CA LEU A 15 35.96 9.05 -15.24
C LEU A 15 36.90 8.72 -14.07
N HIS A 16 37.92 9.55 -13.85
CA HIS A 16 38.87 9.40 -12.74
C HIS A 16 39.50 8.00 -12.59
N GLY A 17 39.77 7.32 -13.71
CA GLY A 17 40.40 5.99 -13.71
C GLY A 17 39.43 4.83 -13.42
N SER A 18 38.13 5.09 -13.28
CA SER A 18 37.08 4.09 -13.19
C SER A 18 36.30 4.02 -14.50
N ASP A 19 36.06 2.80 -14.99
CA ASP A 19 35.27 2.55 -16.19
C ASP A 19 33.79 2.41 -15.82
N PHE A 20 32.95 3.23 -16.44
CA PHE A 20 31.51 3.20 -16.29
C PHE A 20 30.87 2.68 -17.57
N VAL A 21 30.10 1.60 -17.48
CA VAL A 21 29.24 1.17 -18.59
C VAL A 21 27.95 1.96 -18.50
N VAL A 22 27.63 2.71 -19.56
CA VAL A 22 26.39 3.50 -19.62
C VAL A 22 25.41 2.81 -20.54
N GLY A 23 24.35 2.26 -19.95
CA GLY A 23 23.24 1.65 -20.68
C GLY A 23 21.93 2.39 -20.43
N LEU A 24 21.07 2.42 -21.45
CA LEU A 24 19.65 2.71 -21.29
C LEU A 24 18.96 1.36 -21.09
N ASP A 25 18.14 1.23 -20.04
CA ASP A 25 17.30 0.05 -19.91
C ASP A 25 16.00 0.15 -20.74
N SER A 26 15.18 -0.90 -20.70
CA SER A 26 13.88 -0.98 -21.35
C SER A 26 12.87 0.08 -20.89
N TYR A 27 13.21 0.88 -19.88
CA TYR A 27 12.41 1.97 -19.33
C TYR A 27 13.08 3.35 -19.49
N GLY A 28 14.21 3.44 -20.19
CA GLY A 28 14.91 4.70 -20.48
C GLY A 28 15.67 5.30 -19.29
N LEU A 29 15.96 4.52 -18.24
CA LEU A 29 16.80 4.99 -17.14
C LEU A 29 18.29 4.90 -17.50
N LEU A 30 19.05 5.95 -17.15
CA LEU A 30 20.49 6.01 -17.34
C LEU A 30 21.16 5.28 -16.17
N VAL A 31 21.70 4.09 -16.44
CA VAL A 31 22.39 3.28 -15.42
C VAL A 31 23.89 3.50 -15.58
N ALA A 32 24.53 4.08 -14.56
CA ALA A 32 25.98 4.09 -14.44
C ALA A 32 26.41 2.83 -13.70
N SER A 33 27.01 1.87 -14.41
CA SER A 33 27.55 0.65 -13.79
C SER A 33 29.05 0.78 -13.63
N THR A 34 29.52 0.83 -12.38
CA THR A 34 30.89 0.42 -12.04
C THR A 34 30.92 -1.11 -12.09
N ARG A 35 31.65 -1.66 -13.07
CA ARG A 35 31.97 -3.11 -13.19
C ARG A 35 30.79 -4.08 -13.43
N GLY A 36 29.86 -3.79 -14.34
CA GLY A 36 28.90 -4.79 -14.86
C GLY A 36 27.82 -5.27 -13.88
N LEU A 37 27.74 -4.68 -12.69
CA LEU A 37 26.65 -4.92 -11.74
C LEU A 37 25.43 -4.12 -12.15
N ARG A 38 24.26 -4.77 -12.13
CA ARG A 38 22.97 -4.11 -12.26
C ARG A 38 22.13 -4.47 -11.04
N VAL A 39 21.88 -3.49 -10.18
CA VAL A 39 20.97 -3.70 -9.05
C VAL A 39 19.55 -3.39 -9.50
N THR A 40 18.63 -4.34 -9.33
CA THR A 40 17.21 -4.13 -9.59
C THR A 40 16.39 -4.56 -8.38
N CYS A 41 15.49 -3.71 -7.89
CA CYS A 41 14.48 -4.23 -6.97
C CYS A 41 13.51 -5.08 -7.77
N ARG A 42 13.57 -6.39 -7.58
CA ARG A 42 12.62 -7.35 -8.10
C ARG A 42 12.11 -8.14 -6.92
N ASP A 43 10.79 -8.17 -6.81
CA ASP A 43 10.02 -9.07 -5.93
C ASP A 43 9.81 -8.57 -4.49
N GLY A 44 8.55 -8.19 -4.24
CA GLY A 44 7.98 -7.99 -2.90
C GLY A 44 8.83 -7.14 -1.96
N ASP A 45 9.54 -7.84 -1.09
CA ASP A 45 10.35 -7.41 0.06
C ASP A 45 11.84 -7.82 -0.08
N GLU A 46 12.31 -8.05 -1.31
CA GLU A 46 13.67 -8.46 -1.59
C GLU A 46 14.38 -7.47 -2.52
N PHE A 47 15.68 -7.28 -2.28
CA PHE A 47 16.56 -6.62 -3.22
C PHE A 47 17.34 -7.64 -4.01
N VAL A 48 17.33 -7.48 -5.33
CA VAL A 48 18.03 -8.37 -6.25
C VAL A 48 19.17 -7.63 -6.91
N VAL A 49 20.39 -8.10 -6.68
CA VAL A 49 21.56 -7.62 -7.39
C VAL A 49 21.85 -8.62 -8.51
N ASP A 50 21.62 -8.21 -9.76
CA ASP A 50 22.08 -8.99 -10.91
C ASP A 50 23.59 -8.81 -11.04
N VAL A 51 24.31 -9.92 -10.93
CA VAL A 51 25.76 -9.98 -11.10
C VAL A 51 26.03 -10.61 -12.46
N GLU A 52 26.76 -9.91 -13.32
CA GLU A 52 27.23 -10.51 -14.57
C GLU A 52 28.17 -11.68 -14.26
N PRO A 53 28.06 -12.80 -15.01
CA PRO A 53 28.75 -14.03 -14.67
C PRO A 53 30.28 -13.84 -14.79
N TYR A 54 30.93 -13.70 -13.64
CA TYR A 54 32.36 -13.91 -13.49
C TYR A 54 32.55 -15.19 -12.69
N ASP A 55 32.71 -16.32 -13.39
CA ASP A 55 33.17 -17.62 -12.85
C ASP A 55 32.74 -17.92 -11.38
N LEU A 56 31.44 -17.80 -11.11
CA LEU A 56 30.85 -17.92 -9.77
C LEU A 56 30.67 -19.39 -9.40
N THR A 57 31.77 -20.10 -9.19
CA THR A 57 31.75 -21.34 -8.38
C THR A 57 31.60 -21.03 -6.87
N ALA A 58 31.56 -19.74 -6.49
CA ALA A 58 31.57 -19.23 -5.12
C ALA A 58 30.32 -18.38 -4.78
N ALA A 59 29.13 -18.82 -5.18
CA ALA A 59 27.86 -18.25 -4.71
C ALA A 59 27.73 -18.24 -3.17
N ASP A 60 28.52 -19.07 -2.47
CA ASP A 60 28.56 -19.20 -1.01
C ASP A 60 29.41 -18.13 -0.28
N ILE A 61 30.04 -17.17 -0.99
CA ILE A 61 30.98 -16.20 -0.38
C ILE A 61 30.58 -14.73 -0.64
N CYS A 62 29.30 -14.46 -0.89
CA CYS A 62 28.83 -13.09 -1.07
C CYS A 62 28.00 -12.59 0.12
N GLU A 63 28.44 -11.48 0.71
CA GLU A 63 27.78 -10.82 1.83
C GLU A 63 27.61 -9.33 1.53
N LEU A 64 26.53 -8.73 2.02
CA LEU A 64 26.35 -7.29 2.01
C LEU A 64 26.75 -6.73 3.36
N TRP A 65 27.84 -5.98 3.40
CA TRP A 65 28.29 -5.26 4.57
C TRP A 65 27.55 -3.94 4.66
N VAL A 66 26.89 -3.72 5.79
CA VAL A 66 26.05 -2.54 6.05
C VAL A 66 26.65 -1.78 7.21
N THR A 67 26.93 -0.50 7.00
CA THR A 67 27.30 0.48 8.03
C THR A 67 26.13 1.42 8.25
N CYS A 68 25.71 1.60 9.49
CA CYS A 68 24.67 2.54 9.88
C CYS A 68 25.23 3.90 10.31
N ASP A 69 24.37 4.92 10.39
CA ASP A 69 24.74 6.28 10.82
C ASP A 69 25.27 6.37 12.27
N ASP A 70 25.03 5.33 13.08
CA ASP A 70 25.55 5.18 14.44
C ASP A 70 26.85 4.36 14.49
N ASP A 71 27.50 4.20 13.34
CA ASP A 71 28.70 3.39 13.11
C ASP A 71 28.51 1.89 13.40
N THR A 72 27.27 1.41 13.55
CA THR A 72 27.01 -0.02 13.69
C THR A 72 27.25 -0.72 12.36
N GLU A 73 28.09 -1.76 12.37
CA GLU A 73 28.40 -2.58 11.21
C GLU A 73 27.89 -4.02 11.37
N PHE A 74 27.33 -4.57 10.30
CA PHE A 74 26.92 -5.97 10.24
C PHE A 74 26.92 -6.48 8.80
N SER A 75 27.01 -7.81 8.64
CA SER A 75 26.87 -8.45 7.34
C SER A 75 25.51 -9.10 7.17
N VAL A 76 24.93 -8.92 5.98
CA VAL A 76 23.67 -9.55 5.54
C VAL A 76 24.04 -10.64 4.55
N LYS A 77 23.67 -11.87 4.88
CA LYS A 77 23.88 -13.01 3.99
C LYS A 77 22.95 -12.90 2.79
N CYS A 78 23.49 -13.02 1.59
CA CYS A 78 22.67 -13.10 0.39
C CYS A 78 22.18 -14.53 0.16
N ARG A 79 21.05 -14.68 -0.52
CA ARG A 79 20.69 -15.93 -1.20
C ARG A 79 21.05 -15.80 -2.67
N SER A 80 21.74 -16.80 -3.19
CA SER A 80 22.13 -16.83 -4.60
C SER A 80 21.10 -17.60 -5.42
N GLN A 81 20.60 -17.02 -6.51
CA GLN A 81 19.65 -17.65 -7.42
C GLN A 81 20.13 -17.53 -8.87
N LEU A 82 20.02 -18.61 -9.63
CA LEU A 82 20.28 -18.56 -11.07
C LEU A 82 19.00 -18.12 -11.80
N GLY A 83 19.03 -16.95 -12.44
CA GLY A 83 17.93 -16.43 -13.23
C GLY A 83 17.69 -17.26 -14.49
N ALA A 84 16.46 -17.23 -15.02
CA ALA A 84 16.10 -17.89 -16.29
C ALA A 84 16.89 -17.37 -17.50
N ASP A 85 17.47 -16.18 -17.39
CA ASP A 85 18.39 -15.55 -18.34
C ASP A 85 19.86 -15.98 -18.15
N GLY A 86 20.12 -16.94 -17.26
CA GLY A 86 21.46 -17.45 -16.95
C GLY A 86 22.31 -16.51 -16.08
N LYS A 87 21.74 -15.41 -15.58
CA LYS A 87 22.44 -14.47 -14.70
C LYS A 87 22.36 -14.90 -13.24
N GLN A 88 23.43 -14.69 -12.48
CA GLN A 88 23.39 -14.89 -11.04
C GLN A 88 22.70 -13.70 -10.37
N ARG A 89 21.78 -13.98 -9.47
CA ARG A 89 21.00 -13.01 -8.71
C ARG A 89 21.31 -13.16 -7.24
N LEU A 90 21.80 -12.11 -6.61
CA LEU A 90 22.00 -12.06 -5.17
C LEU A 90 20.79 -11.39 -4.54
N VAL A 91 20.19 -12.07 -3.58
CA VAL A 91 18.91 -11.69 -3.00
C VAL A 91 19.10 -11.34 -1.53
N PHE A 92 18.68 -10.13 -1.15
CA PHE A 92 18.75 -9.60 0.21
C PHE A 92 17.35 -9.27 0.71
N ALA A 93 17.02 -9.67 1.94
CA ALA A 93 15.74 -9.28 2.53
C ALA A 93 15.77 -7.79 2.89
N LEU A 94 14.71 -7.07 2.53
CA LEU A 94 14.55 -5.63 2.76
C LEU A 94 14.71 -5.22 4.25
N PRO A 95 14.16 -5.95 5.24
CA PRO A 95 14.35 -5.61 6.66
C PRO A 95 15.82 -5.61 7.10
N ASP A 96 16.64 -6.46 6.51
CA ASP A 96 18.03 -6.65 6.94
C ASP A 96 18.93 -5.46 6.55
N ILE A 97 18.56 -4.70 5.52
CA ILE A 97 19.38 -3.60 4.99
C ILE A 97 19.30 -2.34 5.87
N ARG A 98 18.25 -2.21 6.69
CA ARG A 98 18.02 -1.06 7.58
C ARG A 98 18.12 0.29 6.86
N ILE A 99 17.43 0.41 5.72
CA ILE A 99 17.40 1.63 4.88
C ILE A 99 17.35 2.92 5.72
N PRO A 100 16.48 3.07 6.74
CA PRO A 100 16.36 4.35 7.44
C PRO A 100 17.62 4.75 8.21
N SER A 101 18.53 3.84 8.56
CA SER A 101 19.78 4.14 9.27
C SER A 101 21.03 3.89 8.43
N LEU A 102 20.88 3.52 7.15
CA LEU A 102 22.00 3.15 6.29
C LEU A 102 22.94 4.34 6.00
N ALA A 103 24.20 4.24 6.38
CA ALA A 103 25.25 5.17 5.93
C ALA A 103 25.96 4.64 4.68
N ARG A 104 26.26 3.32 4.68
CA ARG A 104 27.02 2.68 3.62
C ARG A 104 26.62 1.22 3.41
N ALA A 105 26.61 0.78 2.16
CA ALA A 105 26.40 -0.62 1.77
C ALA A 105 27.49 -1.08 0.81
N GLN A 106 28.23 -2.13 1.19
CA GLN A 106 29.29 -2.72 0.38
C GLN A 106 28.99 -4.18 0.08
N LEU A 107 28.94 -4.53 -1.20
CA LEU A 107 28.88 -5.91 -1.63
C LEU A 107 30.29 -6.51 -1.55
N VAL A 108 30.48 -7.52 -0.70
CA VAL A 108 31.76 -8.20 -0.52
C VAL A 108 31.70 -9.55 -1.23
N TYR A 109 32.72 -9.82 -2.06
CA TYR A 109 32.87 -11.06 -2.81
C TYR A 109 34.34 -11.49 -2.80
N GLY A 110 34.66 -12.53 -2.04
CA GLY A 110 36.05 -12.91 -1.79
C GLY A 110 36.82 -11.77 -1.13
N ASP A 111 37.94 -11.35 -1.73
CA ASP A 111 38.77 -10.24 -1.27
C ASP A 111 38.36 -8.88 -1.88
N ASP A 112 37.39 -8.86 -2.80
CA ASP A 112 36.91 -7.65 -3.46
C ASP A 112 35.68 -7.08 -2.72
N SER A 113 35.55 -5.75 -2.72
CA SER A 113 34.35 -5.05 -2.25
C SER A 113 33.91 -3.98 -3.24
N ILE A 114 32.60 -3.81 -3.39
CA ILE A 114 31.98 -2.83 -4.27
C ILE A 114 30.96 -2.02 -3.48
N ASP A 115 31.12 -0.69 -3.50
CA ASP A 115 30.16 0.21 -2.87
C ASP A 115 28.88 0.30 -3.72
N ILE A 116 27.75 -0.09 -3.12
CA ILE A 116 26.43 -0.06 -3.76
C ILE A 116 25.44 0.82 -2.98
N SER A 117 25.96 1.72 -2.13
CA SER A 117 25.17 2.57 -1.23
C SER A 117 24.07 3.36 -1.95
N ASP A 118 24.39 3.98 -3.10
CA ASP A 118 23.45 4.80 -3.89
C ASP A 118 22.16 4.08 -4.27
N THR A 119 22.22 2.75 -4.40
CA THR A 119 21.04 1.90 -4.67
C THR A 119 20.00 2.02 -3.57
N PHE A 120 20.45 2.09 -2.32
CA PHE A 120 19.61 2.07 -1.14
C PHE A 120 19.36 3.47 -0.56
N LEU A 121 20.36 4.35 -0.62
CA LEU A 121 20.29 5.71 -0.10
C LEU A 121 19.16 6.53 -0.75
N ARG A 122 18.80 6.23 -2.01
CA ARG A 122 17.66 6.87 -2.69
C ARG A 122 16.31 6.65 -2.00
N TYR A 123 16.19 5.63 -1.15
CA TYR A 123 14.97 5.29 -0.40
C TYR A 123 14.91 5.94 0.98
N GLN A 124 15.94 6.68 1.37
CA GLN A 124 15.95 7.39 2.64
C GLN A 124 15.11 8.66 2.57
N LEU A 125 14.32 8.84 3.62
CA LEU A 125 13.64 10.08 3.93
C LEU A 125 14.51 10.93 4.86
N ASP A 126 14.37 12.24 4.73
CA ASP A 126 15.01 13.22 5.60
C ASP A 126 14.50 13.05 7.04
N LYS A 127 15.35 12.47 7.89
CA LYS A 127 15.05 12.14 9.29
C LYS A 127 14.54 13.34 10.08
N ASN A 128 15.08 14.53 9.79
CA ASN A 128 14.73 15.75 10.50
C ASN A 128 13.36 16.29 10.11
N LYS A 129 12.78 15.79 9.02
CA LYS A 129 11.48 16.20 8.50
C LYS A 129 10.40 15.11 8.59
N LEU A 130 10.66 14.01 9.29
CA LEU A 130 9.68 12.93 9.45
C LEU A 130 8.39 13.37 10.18
N ASN A 131 8.47 14.43 10.99
CA ASN A 131 7.33 15.04 11.66
C ASN A 131 6.69 16.18 10.82
N ASP A 132 7.31 16.60 9.71
CA ASP A 132 6.78 17.63 8.83
C ASP A 132 5.75 17.02 7.87
N ASN A 133 4.48 17.36 8.11
CA ASN A 133 3.36 16.91 7.29
C ASN A 133 3.50 17.33 5.81
N ALA A 134 4.03 18.51 5.51
CA ALA A 134 4.20 18.97 4.14
C ALA A 134 5.28 18.15 3.43
N TYR A 135 6.40 17.90 4.11
CA TYR A 135 7.47 17.04 3.60
C TYR A 135 6.98 15.61 3.34
N ILE A 136 6.40 14.95 4.34
CA ILE A 136 5.92 13.57 4.21
C ILE A 136 4.82 13.46 3.15
N THR A 137 3.91 14.44 3.09
CA THR A 137 2.89 14.48 2.04
C THR A 137 3.52 14.62 0.66
N GLY A 138 4.51 15.49 0.47
CA GLY A 138 5.21 15.65 -0.81
C GLY A 138 6.04 14.43 -1.21
N ALA A 139 6.73 13.82 -0.24
CA ALA A 139 7.61 12.68 -0.48
C ALA A 139 6.83 11.38 -0.76
N LEU A 140 5.75 11.12 -0.01
CA LEU A 140 5.06 9.82 -0.02
C LEU A 140 3.62 9.88 -0.53
N PHE A 141 2.80 10.78 0.01
CA PHE A 141 1.35 10.69 -0.12
C PHE A 141 0.78 11.37 -1.36
N ASN A 142 1.40 12.45 -1.83
CA ASN A 142 0.92 13.19 -2.97
C ASN A 142 1.32 12.52 -4.28
N ALA A 143 0.35 11.90 -4.95
CA ALA A 143 0.57 11.18 -6.21
C ALA A 143 1.17 12.06 -7.32
N SER A 144 0.91 13.37 -7.34
CA SER A 144 1.42 14.27 -8.38
C SER A 144 2.84 14.80 -8.11
N ALA A 145 3.33 14.70 -6.88
CA ALA A 145 4.62 15.27 -6.47
C ALA A 145 5.65 14.20 -6.01
N ARG A 146 5.20 12.98 -5.71
CA ARG A 146 6.09 11.92 -5.21
C ARG A 146 7.08 11.46 -6.27
N ALA A 147 8.33 11.27 -5.87
CA ALA A 147 9.43 10.85 -6.73
C ALA A 147 9.51 9.32 -6.95
N PHE A 148 8.70 8.55 -6.22
CA PHE A 148 8.82 7.10 -6.13
C PHE A 148 7.81 6.39 -7.05
N SER A 149 8.28 5.31 -7.70
CA SER A 149 7.40 4.37 -8.38
C SER A 149 6.53 3.58 -7.38
N SER A 150 5.58 2.81 -7.88
CA SER A 150 4.72 1.96 -7.03
C SER A 150 5.51 0.96 -6.17
N ASP A 151 6.59 0.39 -6.71
CA ASP A 151 7.43 -0.57 -5.99
C ASP A 151 8.38 0.15 -5.02
N ASP A 152 8.92 1.30 -5.43
CA ASP A 152 9.74 2.13 -4.54
C ASP A 152 8.96 2.60 -3.31
N LEU A 153 7.67 2.94 -3.48
CA LEU A 153 6.80 3.29 -2.37
C LEU A 153 6.57 2.11 -1.42
N PHE A 154 6.49 0.88 -1.92
CA PHE A 154 6.41 -0.29 -1.04
C PHE A 154 7.66 -0.36 -0.17
N ILE A 155 8.84 -0.29 -0.79
CA ILE A 155 10.15 -0.35 -0.12
C ILE A 155 10.24 0.71 0.97
N VAL A 156 10.01 1.99 0.61
CA VAL A 156 10.14 3.11 1.55
C VAL A 156 9.12 2.99 2.68
N THR A 157 7.85 2.70 2.38
CA THR A 157 6.83 2.64 3.43
C THR A 157 7.00 1.45 4.37
N TYR A 158 7.47 0.31 3.86
CA TYR A 158 7.79 -0.85 4.68
C TYR A 158 9.04 -0.62 5.56
N ALA A 159 10.11 -0.05 4.99
CA ALA A 159 11.32 0.27 5.74
C ALA A 159 11.07 1.23 6.91
N TYR A 160 10.13 2.17 6.75
CA TYR A 160 9.78 3.14 7.79
C TYR A 160 8.67 2.68 8.74
N LEU A 161 8.06 1.51 8.52
CA LEU A 161 6.95 0.99 9.34
C LEU A 161 7.32 0.84 10.83
N ASN A 162 8.56 0.45 11.11
CA ASN A 162 9.08 0.25 12.48
C ASN A 162 10.02 1.38 12.94
N VAL A 163 10.18 2.45 12.15
CA VAL A 163 11.08 3.58 12.45
C VAL A 163 10.31 4.86 12.77
N LEU A 164 9.23 5.13 12.05
CA LEU A 164 8.41 6.29 12.35
C LEU A 164 7.69 6.09 13.71
N PRO A 165 7.71 7.07 14.63
CA PRO A 165 6.96 6.96 15.88
C PRO A 165 5.48 6.72 15.63
N LEU A 166 4.88 5.80 16.39
CA LEU A 166 3.46 5.41 16.21
C LEU A 166 2.51 6.58 16.51
N ASP A 167 2.89 7.53 17.35
CA ASP A 167 2.13 8.73 17.67
C ASP A 167 2.27 9.84 16.61
N ASN A 168 3.11 9.66 15.58
CA ASN A 168 3.24 10.60 14.49
C ASN A 168 1.90 10.72 13.73
N PRO A 169 1.38 11.95 13.49
CA PRO A 169 0.09 12.15 12.83
C PRO A 169 -0.02 11.52 11.42
N ASN A 170 1.11 11.29 10.75
CA ASN A 170 1.18 10.69 9.42
C ASN A 170 1.36 9.17 9.42
N PHE A 171 1.51 8.54 10.59
CA PHE A 171 1.82 7.11 10.67
C PHE A 171 0.77 6.23 9.97
N GLY A 172 -0.53 6.52 10.16
CA GLY A 172 -1.59 5.82 9.44
C GLY A 172 -1.50 5.99 7.91
N GLY A 173 -0.86 7.05 7.41
CA GLY A 173 -0.57 7.20 5.99
C GLY A 173 0.41 6.17 5.45
N LEU A 174 1.41 5.76 6.24
CA LEU A 174 2.31 4.65 5.89
C LEU A 174 1.53 3.34 5.74
N ILE A 175 0.70 2.99 6.73
CA ILE A 175 -0.16 1.79 6.69
C ILE A 175 -1.09 1.83 5.48
N THR A 176 -1.68 3.01 5.19
CA THR A 176 -2.58 3.20 4.05
C THR A 176 -1.86 2.91 2.72
N LEU A 177 -0.70 3.53 2.50
CA LEU A 177 0.08 3.32 1.28
C LEU A 177 0.53 1.87 1.17
N LEU A 178 1.10 1.31 2.24
CA LEU A 178 1.60 -0.06 2.26
C LEU A 178 0.48 -1.06 1.94
N SER A 179 -0.72 -0.86 2.48
CA SER A 179 -1.89 -1.69 2.16
C SER A 179 -2.22 -1.65 0.66
N TYR A 180 -2.21 -0.46 0.02
CA TYR A 180 -2.40 -0.37 -1.43
C TYR A 180 -1.27 -1.08 -2.19
N ARG A 181 -0.01 -0.89 -1.78
CA ARG A 181 1.15 -1.46 -2.48
C ARG A 181 1.21 -2.98 -2.34
N ILE A 182 0.77 -3.55 -1.21
CA ILE A 182 0.59 -5.00 -1.02
C ILE A 182 -0.43 -5.52 -2.03
N THR A 183 -1.61 -4.89 -2.12
CA THR A 183 -2.66 -5.35 -3.04
C THR A 183 -2.34 -5.19 -4.52
N ASP A 184 -1.36 -4.35 -4.88
CA ASP A 184 -0.92 -4.21 -6.27
C ASP A 184 -0.19 -5.45 -6.78
N LYS A 185 0.50 -6.16 -5.87
CA LYS A 185 1.21 -7.43 -6.12
C LYS A 185 0.91 -8.41 -4.99
N LEU A 186 -0.36 -8.78 -4.86
CA LEU A 186 -0.85 -9.55 -3.71
C LEU A 186 -0.09 -10.87 -3.54
N ASP A 187 0.11 -11.58 -4.65
CA ASP A 187 0.81 -12.88 -4.68
C ASP A 187 2.26 -12.77 -4.15
N ASP A 188 2.91 -11.61 -4.31
CA ASP A 188 4.31 -11.39 -3.93
C ASP A 188 4.46 -10.75 -2.54
N ARG A 189 3.40 -10.15 -1.99
CA ARG A 189 3.47 -9.25 -0.81
C ARG A 189 2.51 -9.62 0.31
N GLU A 190 1.67 -10.65 0.13
CA GLU A 190 0.67 -11.02 1.13
C GLU A 190 1.28 -11.37 2.48
N HIS A 191 2.49 -11.92 2.53
CA HIS A 191 3.16 -12.34 3.76
C HIS A 191 3.42 -11.19 4.73
N VAL A 192 3.60 -9.97 4.20
CA VAL A 192 3.87 -8.76 4.98
C VAL A 192 2.62 -8.26 5.73
N ILE A 193 1.41 -8.66 5.30
CA ILE A 193 0.17 -8.09 5.83
C ILE A 193 -0.04 -8.34 7.34
N ASN A 194 0.48 -9.46 7.86
CA ASN A 194 0.39 -9.79 9.28
C ASN A 194 1.22 -8.83 10.14
N GLU A 195 2.39 -8.41 9.64
CA GLU A 195 3.19 -7.38 10.29
C GLU A 195 2.47 -6.03 10.26
N VAL A 196 1.90 -5.65 9.12
CA VAL A 196 1.11 -4.41 9.00
C VAL A 196 -0.08 -4.40 9.96
N TYR A 197 -0.80 -5.50 10.07
CA TYR A 197 -1.90 -5.65 11.02
C TYR A 197 -1.44 -5.53 12.48
N THR A 198 -0.33 -6.18 12.83
CA THR A 198 0.24 -6.11 14.19
C THR A 198 0.71 -4.68 14.51
N THR A 199 1.29 -3.98 13.54
CA THR A 199 1.69 -2.58 13.70
C THR A 199 0.48 -1.65 13.79
N TYR A 200 -0.56 -1.86 12.99
CA TYR A 200 -1.81 -1.11 13.07
C TYR A 200 -2.46 -1.22 14.45
N ARG A 201 -2.46 -2.41 15.05
CA ARG A 201 -2.96 -2.63 16.42
C ARG A 201 -2.24 -1.75 17.44
N ARG A 202 -0.91 -1.70 17.39
CA ARG A 202 -0.08 -0.85 18.26
C ARG A 202 -0.32 0.64 18.00
N TYR A 203 -0.48 1.02 16.74
CA TYR A 203 -0.82 2.38 16.33
C TYR A 203 -2.16 2.84 16.92
N LEU A 204 -3.17 1.96 16.91
CA LEU A 204 -4.50 2.28 17.41
C LEU A 204 -4.51 2.66 18.90
N ASP A 205 -3.58 2.11 19.69
CA ASP A 205 -3.46 2.39 21.12
C ASP A 205 -2.93 3.81 21.42
N VAL A 206 -2.25 4.46 20.46
CA VAL A 206 -1.54 5.73 20.67
C VAL A 206 -2.02 6.88 19.77
N VAL A 207 -2.78 6.58 18.72
CA VAL A 207 -3.25 7.58 17.75
C VAL A 207 -4.12 8.66 18.41
N GLN A 208 -3.78 9.92 18.15
CA GLN A 208 -4.55 11.06 18.65
C GLN A 208 -5.72 11.37 17.72
N SER A 209 -6.87 10.71 17.92
CA SER A 209 -8.05 10.83 17.06
C SER A 209 -8.73 12.22 17.05
N HIS A 210 -8.25 13.15 17.88
CA HIS A 210 -8.67 14.54 17.92
C HIS A 210 -7.81 15.46 17.01
N ASP A 211 -6.66 15.00 16.54
CA ASP A 211 -5.87 15.69 15.52
C ASP A 211 -6.44 15.37 14.12
N ALA A 212 -6.67 16.40 13.30
CA ALA A 212 -7.35 16.23 12.01
C ALA A 212 -6.54 15.41 10.99
N VAL A 213 -5.20 15.44 11.08
CA VAL A 213 -4.31 14.68 10.19
C VAL A 213 -4.26 13.22 10.62
N ALA A 214 -4.02 12.98 11.92
CA ALA A 214 -4.04 11.64 12.51
C ALA A 214 -5.40 10.95 12.33
N PHE A 215 -6.50 11.68 12.53
CA PHE A 215 -7.86 11.18 12.31
C PHE A 215 -8.07 10.73 10.87
N ARG A 216 -7.71 11.58 9.89
CA ARG A 216 -7.81 11.22 8.46
C ARG A 216 -7.05 9.93 8.16
N TRP A 217 -5.82 9.83 8.68
CA TRP A 217 -4.97 8.67 8.43
C TRP A 217 -5.40 7.42 9.20
N LEU A 218 -6.01 7.56 10.38
CA LEU A 218 -6.66 6.46 11.08
C LEU A 218 -7.80 5.86 10.24
N VAL A 219 -8.71 6.69 9.74
CA VAL A 219 -9.81 6.19 8.90
C VAL A 219 -9.28 5.54 7.62
N SER A 220 -8.30 6.18 6.97
CA SER A 220 -7.72 5.70 5.71
C SER A 220 -6.96 4.38 5.88
N SER A 221 -6.14 4.26 6.92
CA SER A 221 -5.40 3.02 7.22
C SER A 221 -6.35 1.89 7.56
N SER A 222 -7.35 2.15 8.39
CA SER A 222 -8.36 1.15 8.77
C SER A 222 -9.07 0.60 7.53
N SER A 223 -9.57 1.47 6.66
CA SER A 223 -10.29 1.02 5.46
C SER A 223 -9.37 0.28 4.48
N ALA A 224 -8.13 0.78 4.28
CA ALA A 224 -7.21 0.17 3.34
C ALA A 224 -6.71 -1.21 3.80
N LEU A 225 -6.37 -1.32 5.09
CA LEU A 225 -5.95 -2.57 5.70
C LEU A 225 -7.08 -3.61 5.67
N VAL A 226 -8.34 -3.20 5.92
CA VAL A 226 -9.50 -4.09 5.81
C VAL A 226 -9.62 -4.64 4.38
N THR A 227 -9.49 -3.81 3.34
CA THR A 227 -9.52 -4.31 1.96
C THR A 227 -8.41 -5.33 1.71
N ALA A 228 -7.19 -5.05 2.14
CA ALA A 228 -6.05 -5.95 1.96
C ALA A 228 -6.29 -7.29 2.67
N LEU A 229 -6.74 -7.26 3.93
CA LEU A 229 -7.04 -8.46 4.73
C LEU A 229 -8.18 -9.28 4.12
N LEU A 230 -9.24 -8.63 3.62
CA LEU A 230 -10.33 -9.32 2.93
C LEU A 230 -9.88 -9.92 1.59
N SER A 231 -8.93 -9.29 0.90
CA SER A 231 -8.39 -9.78 -0.36
C SER A 231 -7.64 -11.11 -0.20
N ILE A 232 -6.98 -11.33 0.94
CA ILE A 232 -6.32 -12.60 1.30
C ILE A 232 -7.22 -13.55 2.10
N GLY A 233 -8.50 -13.22 2.29
CA GLY A 233 -9.44 -14.06 3.05
C GLY A 233 -9.29 -14.01 4.57
N SER A 234 -8.50 -13.09 5.14
CA SER A 234 -8.34 -12.92 6.60
C SER A 234 -9.51 -12.14 7.22
N VAL A 235 -10.71 -12.74 7.19
CA VAL A 235 -11.96 -12.10 7.62
C VAL A 235 -11.96 -11.77 9.12
N THR A 236 -11.28 -12.56 9.95
CA THR A 236 -11.22 -12.33 11.41
C THR A 236 -10.41 -11.09 11.75
N GLN A 237 -9.22 -10.93 11.18
CA GLN A 237 -8.40 -9.73 11.37
C GLN A 237 -9.10 -8.50 10.77
N ALA A 238 -9.72 -8.63 9.60
CA ALA A 238 -10.50 -7.54 8.99
C ALA A 238 -11.65 -7.09 9.91
N ALA A 239 -12.34 -8.03 10.55
CA ALA A 239 -13.40 -7.72 11.51
C ALA A 239 -12.87 -6.97 12.74
N ASP A 240 -11.72 -7.38 13.28
CA ASP A 240 -11.07 -6.71 14.42
C ASP A 240 -10.69 -5.26 14.08
N VAL A 241 -10.15 -5.02 12.88
CA VAL A 241 -9.83 -3.66 12.41
C VAL A 241 -11.09 -2.81 12.31
N VAL A 242 -12.17 -3.31 11.68
CA VAL A 242 -13.43 -2.56 11.58
C VAL A 242 -14.01 -2.26 12.94
N ASP A 243 -14.17 -3.29 13.79
CA ASP A 243 -14.84 -3.15 15.09
C ASP A 243 -14.04 -2.22 16.01
N SER A 244 -12.70 -2.20 15.92
CA SER A 244 -11.85 -1.32 16.72
C SER A 244 -11.80 0.11 16.17
N ALA A 245 -11.69 0.27 14.85
CA ALA A 245 -11.70 1.59 14.21
C ALA A 245 -13.03 2.33 14.43
N LEU A 246 -14.17 1.65 14.28
CA LEU A 246 -15.49 2.27 14.48
C LEU A 246 -15.73 2.68 15.94
N LYS A 247 -15.07 2.05 16.92
CA LYS A 247 -15.09 2.51 18.32
C LYS A 247 -14.21 3.74 18.55
N ALA A 248 -13.09 3.85 17.85
CA ALA A 248 -12.15 4.96 17.97
C ALA A 248 -12.60 6.22 17.21
N ILE A 249 -13.41 6.07 16.16
CA ILE A 249 -13.91 7.18 15.34
C ILE A 249 -15.07 7.88 16.06
N ILE A 250 -14.80 9.06 16.60
CA ILE A 250 -15.76 9.85 17.39
C ILE A 250 -16.69 10.66 16.47
N HIS A 251 -16.17 11.31 15.43
CA HIS A 251 -17.00 12.07 14.47
C HIS A 251 -16.34 12.23 13.08
N PRO A 252 -16.93 11.73 11.98
CA PRO A 252 -16.31 11.82 10.65
C PRO A 252 -16.14 13.25 10.13
N SER A 253 -16.96 14.20 10.55
CA SER A 253 -16.85 15.61 10.11
C SER A 253 -15.64 16.36 10.69
N PHE A 254 -14.78 15.72 11.49
CA PHE A 254 -13.49 16.31 11.88
C PHE A 254 -12.57 16.55 10.69
N ASN A 255 -12.72 15.78 9.61
CA ASN A 255 -11.97 16.00 8.38
C ASN A 255 -12.78 15.55 7.15
N PRO A 256 -13.15 16.46 6.23
CA PRO A 256 -13.95 16.10 5.05
C PRO A 256 -13.26 15.06 4.15
N LEU A 257 -11.92 14.96 4.21
CA LEU A 257 -11.15 13.97 3.48
C LEU A 257 -11.32 12.54 4.00
N ALA A 258 -11.90 12.36 5.18
CA ALA A 258 -12.12 11.05 5.78
C ALA A 258 -13.43 10.39 5.29
N HIS A 259 -14.39 11.17 4.78
CA HIS A 259 -15.75 10.66 4.50
C HIS A 259 -15.78 9.47 3.54
N GLN A 260 -14.97 9.49 2.47
CA GLN A 260 -14.96 8.39 1.51
C GLN A 260 -14.50 7.09 2.18
N ASN A 261 -13.39 7.14 2.90
CA ASN A 261 -12.82 5.96 3.57
C ASN A 261 -13.69 5.53 4.76
N TYR A 262 -14.39 6.46 5.41
CA TYR A 262 -15.35 6.12 6.47
C TYR A 262 -16.58 5.40 5.94
N ALA A 263 -17.17 5.90 4.84
CA ALA A 263 -18.27 5.22 4.16
C ALA A 263 -17.84 3.83 3.66
N LEU A 264 -16.62 3.71 3.13
CA LEU A 264 -16.05 2.44 2.71
C LEU A 264 -15.84 1.48 3.91
N LEU A 265 -15.34 1.98 5.04
CA LEU A 265 -15.15 1.19 6.26
C LEU A 265 -16.48 0.63 6.79
N LEU A 266 -17.53 1.44 6.79
CA LEU A 266 -18.89 0.99 7.14
C LEU A 266 -19.40 -0.07 6.16
N PHE A 267 -19.20 0.14 4.85
CA PHE A 267 -19.57 -0.83 3.83
C PHE A 267 -18.83 -2.16 4.01
N GLN A 268 -17.51 -2.13 4.23
CA GLN A 268 -16.70 -3.32 4.52
C GLN A 268 -17.16 -4.02 5.79
N GLY A 269 -17.49 -3.27 6.84
CA GLY A 269 -18.10 -3.82 8.06
C GLY A 269 -19.40 -4.54 7.78
N GLY A 270 -20.28 -3.96 6.96
CA GLY A 270 -21.51 -4.59 6.51
C GLY A 270 -21.26 -5.91 5.79
N LEU A 271 -20.30 -5.94 4.85
CA LEU A 271 -19.90 -7.18 4.16
C LEU A 271 -19.43 -8.25 5.15
N ILE A 272 -18.62 -7.89 6.15
CA ILE A 272 -18.12 -8.82 7.17
C ILE A 272 -19.27 -9.37 8.04
N LYS A 273 -20.24 -8.54 8.44
CA LYS A 273 -21.40 -9.03 9.22
C LYS A 273 -22.30 -9.93 8.36
N ALA A 274 -22.52 -9.59 7.09
CA ALA A 274 -23.28 -10.42 6.14
C ALA A 274 -22.59 -11.77 5.89
N TRP A 275 -21.26 -11.77 5.75
CA TRP A 275 -20.46 -13.00 5.65
C TRP A 275 -20.69 -13.95 6.82
N LYS A 276 -20.81 -13.39 8.03
CA LYS A 276 -21.10 -14.11 9.28
C LYS A 276 -22.58 -14.43 9.49
N GLY A 277 -23.46 -14.14 8.52
CA GLY A 277 -24.91 -14.37 8.62
C GLY A 277 -25.67 -13.38 9.50
N ARG A 278 -25.02 -12.30 9.97
CA ARG A 278 -25.62 -11.26 10.82
C ARG A 278 -26.23 -10.16 9.94
N PHE A 279 -27.30 -10.51 9.21
CA PHE A 279 -27.85 -9.65 8.15
C PHE A 279 -28.46 -8.34 8.66
N ASP A 280 -29.09 -8.32 9.84
CA ASP A 280 -29.71 -7.09 10.36
C ASP A 280 -28.66 -6.04 10.77
N GLU A 281 -27.54 -6.50 11.33
CA GLU A 281 -26.39 -5.65 11.62
C GLU A 281 -25.68 -5.20 10.36
N ALA A 282 -25.56 -6.09 9.37
CA ALA A 282 -25.01 -5.75 8.07
C ALA A 282 -25.84 -4.64 7.40
N ALA A 283 -27.17 -4.77 7.40
CA ALA A 283 -28.09 -3.77 6.88
C ALA A 283 -27.92 -2.42 7.58
N SER A 284 -27.77 -2.43 8.91
CA SER A 284 -27.53 -1.20 9.68
C SER A 284 -26.24 -0.49 9.27
N LEU A 285 -25.15 -1.24 9.07
CA LEU A 285 -23.87 -0.71 8.59
C LEU A 285 -23.95 -0.21 7.14
N PHE A 286 -24.67 -0.90 6.26
CA PHE A 286 -24.89 -0.45 4.89
C PHE A 286 -25.73 0.84 4.83
N ILE A 287 -26.78 0.95 5.64
CA ILE A 287 -27.57 2.18 5.78
C ILE A 287 -26.69 3.32 6.32
N ALA A 288 -25.83 3.03 7.30
CA ALA A 288 -24.87 3.99 7.81
C ALA A 288 -23.86 4.43 6.72
N ALA A 289 -23.39 3.52 5.88
CA ALA A 289 -22.51 3.82 4.76
C ALA A 289 -23.18 4.74 3.72
N VAL A 290 -24.46 4.50 3.38
CA VAL A 290 -25.25 5.40 2.53
C VAL A 290 -25.33 6.81 3.14
N ASN A 291 -25.64 6.89 4.43
CA ASN A 291 -25.74 8.18 5.12
C ASN A 291 -24.38 8.89 5.18
N ALA A 292 -23.30 8.18 5.52
CA ALA A 292 -21.95 8.73 5.52
C ALA A 292 -21.54 9.25 4.14
N GLY A 293 -21.85 8.50 3.07
CA GLY A 293 -21.60 8.92 1.69
C GLY A 293 -22.38 10.17 1.31
N ARG A 294 -23.66 10.27 1.69
CA ARG A 294 -24.48 11.47 1.44
C ARG A 294 -23.92 12.72 2.13
N HIS A 295 -23.49 12.59 3.39
CA HIS A 295 -22.83 13.69 4.09
C HIS A 295 -21.51 14.07 3.40
N GLY A 296 -20.70 13.08 3.03
CA GLY A 296 -19.45 13.31 2.30
C GLY A 296 -19.66 14.03 0.97
N MET A 297 -20.70 13.68 0.21
CA MET A 297 -21.06 14.41 -1.01
C MET A 297 -21.49 15.85 -0.72
N SER A 298 -22.29 16.08 0.32
CA SER A 298 -22.71 17.43 0.72
C SER A 298 -21.50 18.29 1.09
N ASP A 299 -20.56 17.75 1.86
CA ASP A 299 -19.36 18.47 2.27
C ASP A 299 -18.42 18.72 1.08
N LEU A 300 -18.30 17.76 0.16
CA LEU A 300 -17.49 17.90 -1.04
C LEU A 300 -18.03 18.98 -1.99
N LEU A 301 -19.36 19.07 -2.12
CA LEU A 301 -20.02 20.10 -2.93
C LEU A 301 -20.10 21.46 -2.22
N HIS A 302 -19.68 21.55 -0.96
CA HIS A 302 -19.64 22.80 -0.24
C HIS A 302 -18.57 23.74 -0.84
N PRO A 303 -18.90 25.00 -1.18
CA PRO A 303 -17.96 25.90 -1.86
C PRO A 303 -16.63 26.10 -1.12
N GLN A 304 -16.64 26.04 0.21
CA GLN A 304 -15.45 26.19 1.06
C GLN A 304 -14.45 25.01 0.92
N ASN A 305 -14.88 23.87 0.38
CA ASN A 305 -14.05 22.66 0.22
C ASN A 305 -13.60 22.45 -1.23
N SER A 306 -13.90 23.39 -2.14
CA SER A 306 -13.59 23.32 -3.57
C SER A 306 -12.10 23.17 -3.89
N TRP A 307 -11.21 23.55 -2.98
CA TRP A 307 -9.76 23.45 -3.12
C TRP A 307 -9.19 22.08 -2.72
N VAL A 308 -9.94 21.25 -2.00
CA VAL A 308 -9.43 20.02 -1.37
C VAL A 308 -9.69 18.77 -2.23
N LEU A 309 -10.73 18.78 -3.07
CA LEU A 309 -11.31 17.57 -3.66
C LEU A 309 -11.47 17.69 -5.18
N GLY A 310 -11.22 16.59 -5.89
CA GLY A 310 -11.52 16.47 -7.31
C GLY A 310 -13.02 16.31 -7.48
N GLN A 311 -13.77 17.41 -7.38
CA GLN A 311 -15.21 17.42 -7.11
C GLN A 311 -16.01 16.36 -7.90
N LEU A 312 -15.80 16.27 -9.22
CA LEU A 312 -16.51 15.29 -10.05
C LEU A 312 -16.06 13.84 -9.82
N SER A 313 -14.75 13.56 -9.84
CA SER A 313 -14.24 12.19 -9.72
C SER A 313 -14.51 11.60 -8.33
N ASP A 314 -14.43 12.43 -7.30
CA ASP A 314 -14.70 12.02 -5.92
C ASP A 314 -16.22 11.86 -5.67
N CYS A 315 -17.09 12.65 -6.33
CA CYS A 315 -18.54 12.39 -6.34
C CYS A 315 -18.89 11.02 -6.92
N TYR A 316 -18.28 10.62 -8.04
CA TYR A 316 -18.52 9.30 -8.63
C TYR A 316 -18.16 8.16 -7.66
N LYS A 317 -17.04 8.29 -6.93
CA LYS A 317 -16.65 7.30 -5.91
C LYS A 317 -17.69 7.20 -4.80
N PHE A 318 -18.20 8.32 -4.30
CA PHE A 318 -19.28 8.31 -3.31
C PHE A 318 -20.55 7.66 -3.86
N LEU A 319 -20.96 7.99 -5.08
CA LEU A 319 -22.14 7.41 -5.71
C LEU A 319 -22.03 5.89 -5.84
N HIS A 320 -20.86 5.36 -6.24
CA HIS A 320 -20.64 3.92 -6.31
C HIS A 320 -20.74 3.23 -4.95
N ILE A 321 -20.18 3.82 -3.89
CA ILE A 321 -20.30 3.28 -2.52
C ILE A 321 -21.76 3.34 -2.04
N ILE A 322 -22.45 4.46 -2.27
CA ILE A 322 -23.85 4.67 -1.87
C ILE A 322 -24.77 3.67 -2.57
N GLU A 323 -24.65 3.53 -3.89
CA GLU A 323 -25.45 2.59 -4.68
C GLU A 323 -25.23 1.16 -4.21
N ALA A 324 -23.97 0.75 -4.06
CA ALA A 324 -23.61 -0.58 -3.58
C ALA A 324 -24.13 -0.86 -2.17
N ALA A 325 -23.96 0.08 -1.25
CA ALA A 325 -24.44 -0.03 0.12
C ALA A 325 -25.97 -0.10 0.16
N HIS A 326 -26.67 0.72 -0.64
CA HIS A 326 -28.13 0.68 -0.72
C HIS A 326 -28.64 -0.68 -1.23
N CYS A 327 -28.06 -1.20 -2.30
CA CYS A 327 -28.38 -2.53 -2.83
C CYS A 327 -28.09 -3.65 -1.82
N ALA A 328 -26.95 -3.58 -1.13
CA ALA A 328 -26.60 -4.55 -0.09
C ALA A 328 -27.55 -4.50 1.13
N ALA A 329 -27.96 -3.30 1.54
CA ALA A 329 -28.95 -3.11 2.60
C ALA A 329 -30.28 -3.77 2.23
N LEU A 330 -30.80 -3.50 1.02
CA LEU A 330 -32.02 -4.13 0.51
C LEU A 330 -31.92 -5.65 0.48
N ALA A 331 -30.81 -6.21 0.01
CA ALA A 331 -30.63 -7.65 -0.01
C ALA A 331 -30.66 -8.26 1.41
N CYS A 332 -29.98 -7.62 2.36
CA CYS A 332 -29.97 -8.07 3.75
C CYS A 332 -31.35 -7.99 4.43
N THR A 333 -32.15 -6.99 4.07
CA THR A 333 -33.51 -6.78 4.61
C THR A 333 -34.62 -7.36 3.73
N ARG A 334 -34.30 -8.23 2.76
CA ARG A 334 -35.29 -8.83 1.84
C ARG A 334 -36.18 -7.79 1.14
N ASN A 335 -35.58 -6.70 0.70
CA ASN A 335 -36.22 -5.54 0.09
C ASN A 335 -37.18 -4.75 1.02
N HIS A 336 -37.09 -4.96 2.34
CA HIS A 336 -37.87 -4.24 3.35
C HIS A 336 -36.97 -3.38 4.24
N LEU A 337 -36.49 -2.26 3.68
CA LEU A 337 -35.71 -1.31 4.48
C LEU A 337 -36.55 -0.73 5.62
N PRO A 338 -35.93 -0.46 6.79
CA PRO A 338 -36.63 0.17 7.90
C PRO A 338 -37.11 1.57 7.47
N PRO A 339 -38.31 2.02 7.87
CA PRO A 339 -38.83 3.35 7.53
C PRO A 339 -37.88 4.50 7.90
N GLN A 340 -37.08 4.30 8.95
CA GLN A 340 -36.09 5.25 9.45
C GLN A 340 -34.90 5.43 8.49
N ALA A 341 -34.71 4.55 7.50
CA ALA A 341 -33.65 4.67 6.51
C ALA A 341 -33.83 5.92 5.62
N ARG A 342 -35.07 6.43 5.45
CA ARG A 342 -35.37 7.64 4.64
C ARG A 342 -34.78 7.60 3.22
N PHE A 343 -34.76 6.41 2.60
CA PHE A 343 -34.33 6.25 1.22
C PHE A 343 -35.55 6.28 0.28
N ALA A 344 -35.37 6.89 -0.89
CA ALA A 344 -36.40 6.83 -1.93
C ALA A 344 -36.53 5.38 -2.42
N ALA A 345 -37.75 4.97 -2.79
CA ALA A 345 -37.97 3.65 -3.37
C ALA A 345 -37.21 3.54 -4.71
N LEU A 346 -36.21 2.67 -4.75
CA LEU A 346 -35.49 2.32 -5.98
C LEU A 346 -36.06 1.01 -6.53
N LYS A 347 -36.20 0.93 -7.86
CA LYS A 347 -36.54 -0.34 -8.52
C LYS A 347 -35.39 -1.30 -8.27
N THR A 348 -35.62 -2.32 -7.45
CA THR A 348 -34.64 -3.36 -7.19
C THR A 348 -34.52 -4.25 -8.43
N ALA A 349 -33.31 -4.40 -8.94
CA ALA A 349 -33.04 -5.43 -9.93
C ALA A 349 -33.35 -6.81 -9.31
N PRO A 350 -33.85 -7.77 -10.09
CA PRO A 350 -34.17 -9.11 -9.60
C PRO A 350 -32.93 -9.89 -9.14
N LYS A 351 -31.73 -9.48 -9.59
CA LYS A 351 -30.45 -10.04 -9.18
C LYS A 351 -29.61 -8.94 -8.52
N LEU A 352 -29.08 -9.23 -7.35
CA LEU A 352 -28.11 -8.38 -6.65
C LEU A 352 -26.84 -8.29 -7.49
N HIS A 353 -26.46 -7.06 -7.81
CA HIS A 353 -25.23 -6.76 -8.53
C HIS A 353 -24.52 -5.60 -7.82
N ILE A 354 -23.30 -5.86 -7.38
CA ILE A 354 -22.41 -4.85 -6.77
C ILE A 354 -21.12 -4.84 -7.57
N ASN A 355 -20.78 -3.68 -8.15
CA ASN A 355 -19.53 -3.51 -8.88
C ASN A 355 -18.39 -3.19 -7.90
N PHE A 356 -17.77 -4.23 -7.34
CA PHE A 356 -16.63 -4.07 -6.43
C PHE A 356 -15.42 -3.40 -7.09
N GLY A 357 -15.23 -3.56 -8.41
CA GLY A 357 -14.16 -2.89 -9.15
C GLY A 357 -14.28 -1.36 -9.12
N ALA A 358 -15.49 -0.82 -9.14
CA ALA A 358 -15.74 0.62 -9.03
C ALA A 358 -15.55 1.16 -7.59
N ILE A 359 -15.81 0.32 -6.58
CA ILE A 359 -15.69 0.68 -5.16
C ILE A 359 -14.23 0.66 -4.70
N PHE A 360 -13.47 -0.33 -5.19
CA PHE A 360 -12.08 -0.60 -4.81
C PHE A 360 -11.11 -0.29 -5.96
N ASP A 361 -11.44 0.69 -6.81
CA ASP A 361 -10.66 1.09 -8.00
C ASP A 361 -9.19 1.47 -7.70
N ARG A 362 -8.92 1.89 -6.46
CA ARG A 362 -7.59 2.19 -5.92
C ARG A 362 -6.71 0.96 -5.70
N PHE A 363 -7.29 -0.23 -5.65
CA PHE A 363 -6.61 -1.50 -5.39
C PHE A 363 -6.46 -2.27 -6.70
N ALA A 364 -5.23 -2.48 -7.18
CA ALA A 364 -5.05 -3.07 -8.51
C ALA A 364 -5.55 -4.53 -8.59
N CYS A 365 -5.63 -5.27 -7.48
CA CYS A 365 -6.20 -6.62 -7.46
C CYS A 365 -7.63 -6.64 -8.03
N PHE A 366 -8.48 -5.65 -7.72
CA PHE A 366 -9.86 -5.56 -8.22
C PHE A 366 -9.98 -5.16 -9.68
N LYS A 367 -8.92 -4.64 -10.30
CA LYS A 367 -8.89 -4.37 -11.74
C LYS A 367 -8.72 -5.64 -12.57
N LYS A 368 -8.07 -6.65 -11.98
CA LYS A 368 -7.85 -7.96 -12.61
C LYS A 368 -9.04 -8.89 -12.35
N GLN A 369 -9.39 -9.06 -11.07
CA GLN A 369 -10.46 -9.95 -10.63
C GLN A 369 -10.92 -9.59 -9.21
N SER A 370 -12.22 -9.69 -8.94
CA SER A 370 -12.74 -9.60 -7.57
C SER A 370 -12.16 -10.71 -6.68
N PRO A 371 -11.58 -10.40 -5.51
CA PRO A 371 -11.13 -11.42 -4.57
C PRO A 371 -12.29 -12.33 -4.09
N PRO A 372 -12.03 -13.62 -3.78
CA PRO A 372 -13.08 -14.60 -3.51
C PRO A 372 -14.07 -14.21 -2.40
N PHE A 373 -13.61 -13.52 -1.35
CA PHE A 373 -14.46 -13.05 -0.25
C PHE A 373 -15.68 -12.25 -0.76
N PHE A 374 -15.45 -11.34 -1.72
CA PHE A 374 -16.47 -10.40 -2.22
C PHE A 374 -17.56 -11.10 -3.04
N GLU A 375 -17.17 -12.07 -3.86
CA GLU A 375 -18.12 -12.89 -4.63
C GLU A 375 -18.95 -13.80 -3.70
N GLN A 376 -18.30 -14.40 -2.70
CA GLN A 376 -18.98 -15.31 -1.80
C GLN A 376 -19.95 -14.58 -0.85
N VAL A 377 -19.61 -13.38 -0.36
CA VAL A 377 -20.56 -12.57 0.43
C VAL A 377 -21.73 -12.08 -0.42
N LEU A 378 -21.50 -11.72 -1.69
CA LEU A 378 -22.56 -11.36 -2.62
C LEU A 378 -23.54 -12.52 -2.81
N HIS A 379 -23.03 -13.74 -3.00
CA HIS A 379 -23.84 -14.95 -3.08
C HIS A 379 -24.67 -15.17 -1.81
N LYS A 380 -24.08 -15.03 -0.62
CA LYS A 380 -24.81 -15.15 0.66
C LYS A 380 -25.94 -14.12 0.78
N MET A 381 -25.70 -12.88 0.40
CA MET A 381 -26.72 -11.82 0.41
C MET A 381 -27.84 -12.11 -0.61
N GLN A 382 -27.51 -12.61 -1.80
CA GLN A 382 -28.49 -13.03 -2.81
C GLN A 382 -29.39 -14.15 -2.27
N VAL A 383 -28.81 -15.21 -1.69
CA VAL A 383 -29.57 -16.31 -1.08
C VAL A 383 -30.51 -15.79 0.02
N ARG A 384 -30.05 -14.83 0.82
CA ARG A 384 -30.88 -14.18 1.85
C ARG A 384 -32.05 -13.41 1.25
N GLN A 385 -31.83 -12.69 0.15
CA GLN A 385 -32.84 -11.93 -0.57
C GLN A 385 -33.92 -12.83 -1.18
N ASP A 386 -33.51 -13.97 -1.74
CA ASP A 386 -34.39 -14.92 -2.42
C ASP A 386 -35.17 -15.82 -1.46
N GLY A 387 -34.56 -16.18 -0.32
CA GLY A 387 -35.20 -16.93 0.74
C GLY A 387 -36.26 -16.09 1.44
N ARG A 388 -37.50 -16.14 0.95
CA ARG A 388 -38.69 -15.52 1.57
C ARG A 388 -38.94 -16.08 2.97
#